data_AF-A0AAV2SGG6-F1
#
_entry.id   AF-A0AAV2SGG6-F1
#
_cell.length_a   1.000
_cell.length_b   1.000
_cell.length_c   1.000
_cell.angle_alpha   90.00
_cell.angle_beta   90.00
_cell.angle_gamma   90.00
#
_symmetry.space_group_name_H-M   'P 1'
#
loop_
_entity.id
_entity.type
_entity.pdbx_description
1 polymer ?
#
loop_
_entity_poly.entity_id
_entity_poly.type
_entity_poly.pdbx_seq_one_letter_code
_entity_poly.pdbx_strand_id
1 'polypeptide(L)'
;VHIDESLISQSKNSCFVLREDLSHLIPLFPDMPGTKKLYYGPEGNWTKKAVTHLAEKMGTKLLGVHFDMTKYIEPVASNIDLDDKVNQLYFQTNDSLFNYFLGVYFNLPEDYDLTSEDPPDHLDYDIRMQKFWWTDFLYPYLQIPGPRNYSFDSDGSFLGNYNMDGFTYIQTLIDRFYVSSVANNESLLEEFEIQSQMYPYPPYNQDNGMSQLYGAFLPTVAVLSFVLLCPSLIKNVVYEKETGVR
;
A
#
# COMPACT_ATOMS: atom_id res chain seq x y z
N VAL A 1 -2.24 21.36 31.15
CA VAL A 1 -1.75 20.72 29.91
C VAL A 1 -1.46 21.84 28.94
N HIS A 2 -0.21 22.31 28.88
CA HIS A 2 0.20 23.35 27.95
C HIS A 2 0.62 22.63 26.66
N ILE A 3 -0.18 22.78 25.61
CA ILE A 3 0.17 22.26 24.29
C ILE A 3 1.15 23.28 23.70
N ASP A 4 2.37 22.84 23.46
CA ASP A 4 3.44 23.66 22.91
C ASP A 4 3.15 23.95 21.42
N GLU A 5 2.86 25.21 21.09
CA GLU A 5 2.51 25.65 19.74
C GLU A 5 3.65 25.43 18.72
N SER A 6 4.88 25.22 19.19
CA SER A 6 6.03 24.90 18.33
C SER A 6 5.92 23.51 17.66
N LEU A 7 5.26 22.54 18.30
CA LEU A 7 5.01 21.21 17.73
C LEU A 7 3.96 21.27 16.60
N ILE A 8 3.01 22.19 16.69
CA ILE A 8 2.00 22.44 15.63
C ILE A 8 2.68 23.07 14.40
N SER A 9 3.68 23.93 14.61
CA SER A 9 4.44 24.53 13.51
C SER A 9 5.33 23.51 12.77
N GLN A 10 5.90 22.51 13.45
CA GLN A 10 6.66 21.45 12.78
C GLN A 10 5.74 20.45 12.07
N SER A 11 4.58 20.14 12.64
CA SER A 11 3.55 19.30 12.00
C SER A 11 3.03 19.88 10.68
N LYS A 12 2.99 21.21 10.52
CA LYS A 12 2.58 21.86 9.26
C LYS A 12 3.51 21.58 8.09
N ASN A 13 4.78 21.22 8.34
CA ASN A 13 5.76 20.93 7.29
C ASN A 13 5.74 19.47 6.82
N SER A 14 4.93 18.60 7.45
CA SER A 14 4.79 17.18 7.08
C SER A 14 3.38 16.84 6.56
N CYS A 15 2.67 17.86 6.08
CA CYS A 15 1.37 17.67 5.44
C CYS A 15 1.61 17.26 3.98
N PHE A 16 1.32 16.00 3.67
CA PHE A 16 1.32 15.54 2.28
C PHE A 16 0.03 15.99 1.63
N VAL A 17 0.15 17.05 0.87
CA VAL A 17 -0.89 17.44 -0.07
C VAL A 17 -0.90 16.39 -1.17
N LEU A 18 -2.01 15.66 -1.35
CA LEU A 18 -2.24 14.88 -2.58
C LEU A 18 -2.57 15.86 -3.71
N ARG A 19 -1.63 16.76 -3.99
CA ARG A 19 -1.66 17.61 -5.18
C ARG A 19 -1.28 16.72 -6.34
N GLU A 20 -1.72 17.10 -7.55
CA GLU A 20 -1.32 16.51 -8.84
C GLU A 20 0.22 16.54 -9.10
N ASP A 21 1.04 16.80 -8.08
CA ASP A 21 2.49 16.81 -8.13
C ASP A 21 3.02 15.37 -8.00
N LEU A 22 2.99 14.67 -9.13
CA LEU A 22 3.51 13.31 -9.33
C LEU A 22 5.06 13.25 -9.29
N SER A 23 5.74 14.34 -8.95
CA SER A 23 7.21 14.43 -8.98
C SER A 23 7.92 13.43 -8.06
N HIS A 24 7.23 12.93 -7.03
CA HIS A 24 7.75 11.95 -6.07
C HIS A 24 7.23 10.52 -6.28
N LEU A 25 6.14 10.35 -7.05
CA LEU A 25 5.39 9.09 -7.17
C LEU A 25 5.69 8.29 -8.43
N ILE A 26 6.27 8.94 -9.43
CA ILE A 26 6.56 8.33 -10.73
C ILE A 26 8.07 8.34 -10.88
N PRO A 27 8.75 7.17 -11.04
CA PRO A 27 10.12 7.22 -11.53
C PRO A 27 10.09 8.07 -12.79
N LEU A 28 11.05 8.99 -12.92
CA LEU A 28 11.25 9.82 -14.11
C LEU A 28 11.20 8.94 -15.39
N PHE A 29 11.45 9.51 -16.55
CA PHE A 29 11.81 8.76 -17.78
C PHE A 29 10.63 8.50 -18.74
N PRO A 30 10.30 9.51 -19.57
CA PRO A 30 9.29 9.41 -20.60
C PRO A 30 9.59 8.38 -21.70
N ASP A 31 10.86 8.01 -21.94
CA ASP A 31 11.28 7.21 -23.10
C ASP A 31 12.23 6.04 -22.76
N MET A 32 12.10 5.43 -21.58
CA MET A 32 12.88 4.22 -21.28
C MET A 32 12.20 2.95 -21.80
N PRO A 33 12.99 1.96 -22.29
CA PRO A 33 12.48 0.67 -22.77
C PRO A 33 11.98 -0.16 -21.58
N GLY A 34 10.71 0.04 -21.23
CA GLY A 34 10.02 -0.69 -20.18
C GLY A 34 8.61 -1.05 -20.62
N THR A 35 8.13 -2.21 -20.19
CA THR A 35 6.75 -2.65 -20.41
C THR A 35 5.83 -1.82 -19.53
N LYS A 36 4.89 -1.12 -20.16
CA LYS A 36 3.88 -0.30 -19.50
C LYS A 36 2.51 -0.88 -19.87
N LYS A 37 1.73 -1.29 -18.87
CA LYS A 37 0.42 -1.93 -19.10
C LYS A 37 -0.59 -1.54 -18.03
N LEU A 38 -1.81 -1.22 -18.45
CA LEU A 38 -2.93 -0.92 -17.57
C LEU A 38 -4.04 -1.92 -17.84
N TYR A 39 -4.31 -2.80 -16.89
CA TYR A 39 -5.40 -3.77 -16.99
C TYR A 39 -6.66 -3.27 -16.31
N TYR A 40 -7.80 -3.54 -16.93
CA TYR A 40 -9.08 -3.27 -16.30
C TYR A 40 -10.15 -4.31 -16.61
N GLY A 41 -11.06 -4.53 -15.68
CA GLY A 41 -12.23 -5.36 -15.94
C GLY A 41 -13.34 -5.15 -14.93
N PRO A 42 -14.54 -5.69 -15.17
CA PRO A 42 -14.98 -6.27 -16.45
C PRO A 42 -15.09 -5.19 -17.56
N GLU A 43 -15.06 -5.62 -18.82
CA GLU A 43 -15.18 -4.71 -19.98
C GLU A 43 -16.60 -4.12 -20.05
N GLY A 44 -16.74 -2.87 -19.64
CA GLY A 44 -17.99 -2.11 -19.67
C GLY A 44 -17.73 -0.63 -19.99
N ASN A 45 -18.78 0.10 -20.34
CA ASN A 45 -18.66 1.50 -20.75
C ASN A 45 -18.23 2.39 -19.58
N TRP A 46 -18.87 2.23 -18.41
CA TRP A 46 -18.49 2.96 -17.21
C TRP A 46 -17.08 2.59 -16.71
N THR A 47 -16.74 1.30 -16.62
CA THR A 47 -15.42 0.83 -16.15
C THR A 47 -14.30 1.32 -17.06
N LYS A 48 -14.52 1.30 -18.38
CA LYS A 48 -13.58 1.85 -19.36
C LYS A 48 -13.41 3.36 -19.18
N LYS A 49 -14.48 4.11 -18.92
CA LYS A 49 -14.41 5.55 -18.65
C LYS A 49 -13.62 5.85 -17.38
N ALA A 50 -13.85 5.10 -16.31
CA ALA A 50 -13.12 5.22 -15.05
C ALA A 50 -11.62 5.01 -15.24
N VAL A 51 -11.23 3.93 -15.93
CA VAL A 51 -9.82 3.60 -16.17
C VAL A 51 -9.18 4.57 -17.15
N THR A 52 -9.92 5.07 -18.14
CA THR A 52 -9.43 6.10 -19.06
C THR A 52 -9.15 7.40 -18.31
N HIS A 53 -10.06 7.84 -17.44
CA HIS A 53 -9.83 9.01 -16.58
C HIS A 53 -8.59 8.85 -15.70
N LEU A 54 -8.43 7.67 -15.10
CA LEU A 54 -7.26 7.33 -14.30
C LEU A 54 -5.97 7.35 -15.15
N ALA A 55 -6.00 6.78 -16.36
CA ALA A 55 -4.87 6.81 -17.30
C ALA A 55 -4.49 8.24 -17.69
N GLU A 56 -5.48 9.10 -17.97
CA GLU A 56 -5.26 10.52 -18.27
C GLU A 56 -4.59 11.24 -17.10
N LYS A 57 -5.12 11.11 -15.88
CA LYS A 57 -4.56 11.76 -14.68
C LYS A 57 -3.20 11.22 -14.26
N MET A 58 -2.90 9.94 -14.52
CA MET A 58 -1.55 9.39 -14.33
C MET A 58 -0.57 9.81 -15.43
N GLY A 59 -1.07 10.02 -16.65
CA GLY A 59 -0.27 10.43 -17.82
C GLY A 59 0.10 11.92 -17.83
N THR A 60 -0.59 12.74 -17.04
CA THR A 60 -0.38 14.18 -17.02
C THR A 60 0.82 14.61 -16.16
N LYS A 61 1.85 15.09 -16.88
CA LYS A 61 2.75 16.20 -16.54
C LYS A 61 3.86 15.92 -15.50
N LEU A 62 4.86 15.19 -15.95
CA LEU A 62 6.22 15.30 -15.41
C LEU A 62 7.09 16.10 -16.41
N LEU A 63 7.61 17.26 -15.97
CA LEU A 63 8.62 18.06 -16.71
C LEU A 63 8.28 18.43 -18.17
N GLY A 64 6.99 18.61 -18.51
CA GLY A 64 6.56 19.06 -19.83
C GLY A 64 6.54 17.99 -20.92
N VAL A 65 6.75 16.71 -20.57
CA VAL A 65 6.53 15.58 -21.48
C VAL A 65 5.16 14.97 -21.20
N HIS A 66 4.33 14.92 -22.24
CA HIS A 66 2.99 14.31 -22.15
C HIS A 66 3.13 12.81 -22.39
N PHE A 67 2.78 12.00 -21.39
CA PHE A 67 2.78 10.56 -21.50
C PHE A 67 1.35 10.06 -21.60
N ASP A 68 1.02 9.44 -22.72
CA ASP A 68 -0.34 8.97 -22.98
C ASP A 68 -0.50 7.51 -22.54
N MET A 69 -0.96 7.32 -21.31
CA MET A 69 -1.23 5.99 -20.73
C MET A 69 -2.44 5.30 -21.36
N THR A 70 -3.31 6.02 -22.08
CA THR A 70 -4.54 5.45 -22.65
C THR A 70 -4.24 4.38 -23.72
N LYS A 71 -3.06 4.43 -24.33
CA LYS A 71 -2.58 3.46 -25.34
C LYS A 71 -2.24 2.09 -24.77
N TYR A 72 -2.07 1.98 -23.45
CA TYR A 72 -1.63 0.76 -22.77
C TYR A 72 -2.77 0.07 -22.01
N ILE A 73 -4.02 0.47 -22.27
CA ILE A 73 -5.20 -0.09 -21.62
C ILE A 73 -5.57 -1.43 -22.28
N GLU A 74 -5.59 -2.50 -21.50
CA GLU A 74 -5.97 -3.85 -21.92
C GLU A 74 -7.14 -4.36 -21.04
N PRO A 75 -8.28 -4.80 -21.60
CA PRO A 75 -9.35 -5.37 -20.80
C PRO A 75 -8.98 -6.78 -20.27
N VAL A 76 -9.56 -7.14 -19.13
CA VAL A 76 -9.51 -8.48 -18.53
C VAL A 76 -10.90 -9.03 -18.33
N ALA A 77 -11.05 -10.34 -18.52
CA ALA A 77 -12.34 -11.01 -18.47
C ALA A 77 -12.81 -11.32 -17.05
N SER A 78 -11.88 -11.48 -16.11
CA SER A 78 -12.18 -11.85 -14.73
C SER A 78 -11.08 -11.39 -13.78
N ASN A 79 -11.38 -11.40 -12.48
CA ASN A 79 -10.41 -11.07 -11.43
C ASN A 79 -9.21 -12.06 -11.45
N ILE A 80 -9.48 -13.34 -11.72
CA ILE A 80 -8.44 -14.37 -11.88
C ILE A 80 -7.55 -14.08 -13.11
N ASP A 81 -8.16 -13.69 -14.23
CA ASP A 81 -7.41 -13.27 -15.43
C ASP A 81 -6.54 -12.03 -15.15
N LEU A 82 -7.01 -11.12 -14.30
CA LEU A 82 -6.19 -9.99 -13.83
C LEU A 82 -4.96 -10.48 -13.08
N ASP A 83 -5.16 -11.35 -12.08
CA ASP A 83 -4.07 -11.89 -11.27
C ASP A 83 -3.06 -12.63 -12.14
N ASP A 84 -3.50 -13.47 -13.07
CA ASP A 84 -2.62 -14.21 -13.97
C ASP A 84 -1.77 -13.27 -14.85
N LYS A 85 -2.38 -12.25 -15.46
CA LYS A 85 -1.66 -11.28 -16.30
C LYS A 85 -0.67 -10.44 -15.51
N VAL A 86 -1.09 -9.96 -14.34
CA VAL A 86 -0.23 -9.15 -13.46
C VAL A 86 0.94 -9.99 -12.95
N ASN A 87 0.69 -11.22 -12.49
CA ASN A 87 1.73 -12.14 -12.02
C ASN A 87 2.70 -12.50 -13.16
N GLN A 88 2.18 -12.78 -14.36
CA GLN A 88 3.01 -13.08 -15.52
C GLN A 88 3.98 -11.92 -15.83
N LEU A 89 3.50 -10.68 -15.79
CA LEU A 89 4.35 -9.50 -16.00
C LEU A 89 5.36 -9.32 -14.88
N TYR A 90 4.95 -9.49 -13.61
CA TYR A 90 5.86 -9.41 -12.48
C TYR A 90 7.07 -10.35 -12.67
N PHE A 91 6.82 -11.60 -13.08
CA PHE A 91 7.91 -12.55 -13.34
C PHE A 91 8.72 -12.25 -14.61
N GLN A 92 8.09 -11.74 -15.67
CA GLN A 92 8.80 -11.37 -16.91
C GLN A 92 9.70 -10.15 -16.73
N THR A 93 9.29 -9.23 -15.87
CA THR A 93 9.94 -7.93 -15.66
C THR A 93 11.06 -7.97 -14.63
N ASN A 94 11.16 -9.07 -13.86
CA ASN A 94 12.16 -9.30 -12.82
C ASN A 94 12.32 -8.09 -11.89
N ASP A 95 11.20 -7.46 -11.53
CA ASP A 95 11.11 -6.26 -10.69
C ASP A 95 11.98 -5.07 -11.14
N SER A 96 12.20 -4.94 -12.46
CA SER A 96 12.89 -3.76 -12.99
C SER A 96 12.05 -2.50 -12.75
N LEU A 97 12.72 -1.46 -12.24
CA LEU A 97 12.16 -0.14 -11.95
C LEU A 97 11.57 0.59 -13.16
N PHE A 98 11.84 0.09 -14.37
CA PHE A 98 11.39 0.71 -15.63
C PHE A 98 10.08 0.12 -16.15
N ASN A 99 9.61 -0.99 -15.57
CA ASN A 99 8.30 -1.54 -15.89
C ASN A 99 7.26 -0.91 -14.97
N TYR A 100 6.06 -0.70 -15.51
CA TYR A 100 4.95 -0.18 -14.73
C TYR A 100 3.69 -0.89 -15.17
N PHE A 101 3.08 -1.62 -14.26
CA PHE A 101 1.79 -2.25 -14.49
C PHE A 101 0.84 -1.98 -13.33
N LEU A 102 -0.39 -1.67 -13.71
CA LEU A 102 -1.51 -1.45 -12.80
C LEU A 102 -2.69 -2.27 -13.33
N GLY A 103 -3.38 -2.94 -12.42
CA GLY A 103 -4.60 -3.67 -12.67
C GLY A 103 -5.71 -3.15 -11.78
N VAL A 104 -6.88 -2.88 -12.35
CA VAL A 104 -8.07 -2.49 -11.59
C VAL A 104 -9.24 -3.37 -12.01
N TYR A 105 -9.77 -4.16 -11.10
CA TYR A 105 -10.96 -4.97 -11.35
C TYR A 105 -12.13 -4.44 -10.52
N PHE A 106 -13.22 -4.06 -11.17
CA PHE A 106 -14.44 -3.63 -10.51
C PHE A 106 -15.33 -4.84 -10.22
N ASN A 107 -15.62 -5.07 -8.94
CA ASN A 107 -16.47 -6.17 -8.49
C ASN A 107 -17.94 -5.73 -8.62
N LEU A 108 -18.45 -5.78 -9.85
CA LEU A 108 -19.80 -5.34 -10.18
C LEU A 108 -20.85 -6.43 -9.85
N PRO A 109 -22.08 -6.05 -9.47
CA PRO A 109 -23.20 -6.98 -9.32
C PRO A 109 -23.47 -7.78 -10.61
N GLU A 110 -23.97 -9.01 -10.49
CA GLU A 110 -24.28 -9.87 -11.65
C GLU A 110 -25.34 -9.27 -12.59
N ASP A 111 -26.22 -8.44 -12.06
CA ASP A 111 -27.31 -7.75 -12.78
C ASP A 111 -26.91 -6.37 -13.33
N TYR A 112 -25.65 -5.96 -13.16
CA TYR A 112 -25.17 -4.68 -13.65
C TYR A 112 -25.06 -4.66 -15.18
N ASP A 113 -25.66 -3.65 -15.81
CA ASP A 113 -25.59 -3.44 -17.24
C ASP A 113 -24.25 -2.83 -17.64
N LEU A 114 -23.34 -3.68 -18.14
CA LEU A 114 -22.02 -3.28 -18.64
C LEU A 114 -22.08 -2.29 -19.82
N THR A 115 -23.22 -2.18 -20.50
CA THR A 115 -23.41 -1.22 -21.59
C THR A 115 -23.87 0.16 -21.10
N SER A 116 -24.32 0.25 -19.85
CA SER A 116 -24.68 1.53 -19.25
C SER A 116 -23.44 2.37 -18.95
N GLU A 117 -23.61 3.69 -19.05
CA GLU A 117 -22.62 4.67 -18.57
C GLU A 117 -22.85 5.08 -17.12
N ASP A 118 -23.93 4.58 -16.51
CA ASP A 118 -24.29 4.92 -15.14
C ASP A 118 -23.37 4.21 -14.13
N PRO A 119 -22.93 4.89 -13.06
CA PRO A 119 -22.10 4.28 -12.04
C PRO A 119 -22.86 3.19 -11.26
N PRO A 120 -22.15 2.18 -10.72
CA PRO A 120 -22.77 1.17 -9.87
C PRO A 120 -23.26 1.78 -8.54
N ASP A 121 -24.32 1.21 -7.96
CA ASP A 121 -24.88 1.67 -6.67
C ASP A 121 -23.86 1.58 -5.52
N HIS A 122 -22.98 0.57 -5.58
CA HIS A 122 -21.91 0.35 -4.63
C HIS A 122 -20.59 0.18 -5.36
N LEU A 123 -19.60 0.98 -4.99
CA LEU A 123 -18.25 0.88 -5.52
C LEU A 123 -17.50 -0.22 -4.75
N ASP A 124 -17.14 -1.28 -5.47
CA ASP A 124 -16.24 -2.33 -4.99
C ASP A 124 -15.21 -2.63 -6.09
N TYR A 125 -13.93 -2.64 -5.74
CA TYR A 125 -12.85 -2.85 -6.68
C TYR A 125 -11.59 -3.43 -6.03
N ASP A 126 -10.81 -4.08 -6.86
CA ASP A 126 -9.52 -4.69 -6.57
C ASP A 126 -8.41 -3.97 -7.35
N ILE A 127 -7.37 -3.53 -6.65
CA ILE A 127 -6.17 -2.95 -7.29
C ILE A 127 -5.02 -3.95 -7.22
N ARG A 128 -4.27 -4.07 -8.31
CA ARG A 128 -3.04 -4.89 -8.43
C ARG A 128 -1.90 -4.05 -9.00
N MET A 129 -0.74 -4.06 -8.36
CA MET A 129 0.44 -3.31 -8.81
C MET A 129 1.75 -4.07 -8.54
N GLN A 130 2.86 -3.57 -9.10
CA GLN A 130 4.18 -4.18 -8.99
C GLN A 130 4.72 -4.27 -7.56
N LYS A 131 4.36 -3.32 -6.68
CA LYS A 131 4.80 -3.34 -5.28
C LYS A 131 3.81 -4.08 -4.39
N PHE A 132 4.35 -4.78 -3.38
CA PHE A 132 3.55 -5.43 -2.35
C PHE A 132 2.95 -4.39 -1.40
N TRP A 133 1.63 -4.43 -1.27
CA TRP A 133 0.88 -3.65 -0.30
C TRP A 133 0.15 -4.58 0.65
N TRP A 134 0.23 -4.28 1.94
CA TRP A 134 -0.40 -5.08 2.99
C TRP A 134 -1.72 -4.46 3.44
N THR A 135 -2.66 -4.29 2.52
CA THR A 135 -3.99 -3.70 2.82
C THR A 135 -4.80 -4.52 3.81
N ASP A 136 -4.52 -5.82 3.92
CA ASP A 136 -5.18 -6.73 4.87
C ASP A 136 -4.81 -6.47 6.33
N PHE A 137 -3.72 -5.73 6.57
CA PHE A 137 -3.18 -5.50 7.90
C PHE A 137 -3.20 -4.02 8.26
N LEU A 138 -3.87 -3.69 9.37
CA LEU A 138 -3.82 -2.33 9.93
C LEU A 138 -2.43 -1.98 10.48
N TYR A 139 -1.67 -3.00 10.91
CA TYR A 139 -0.31 -2.87 11.43
C TYR A 139 0.57 -4.00 10.91
N PRO A 140 1.88 -3.77 10.68
CA PRO A 140 2.79 -4.84 10.30
C PRO A 140 2.83 -5.93 11.38
N TYR A 141 3.04 -7.18 10.95
CA TYR A 141 3.13 -8.34 11.85
C TYR A 141 4.18 -8.15 12.96
N LEU A 142 5.32 -7.55 12.62
CA LEU A 142 6.32 -7.13 13.60
C LEU A 142 6.21 -5.62 13.81
N GLN A 143 5.69 -5.24 14.97
CA GLN A 143 5.66 -3.85 15.40
C GLN A 143 6.99 -3.50 16.05
N ILE A 144 7.74 -2.62 15.40
CA ILE A 144 8.93 -2.02 15.98
C ILE A 144 8.47 -0.90 16.93
N PRO A 145 8.94 -0.88 18.19
CA PRO A 145 8.62 0.21 19.11
C PRO A 145 9.16 1.54 18.56
N GLY A 146 8.37 2.60 18.73
CA GLY A 146 8.69 3.95 18.26
C GLY A 146 7.80 4.45 17.13
N PRO A 147 8.08 5.66 16.61
CA PRO A 147 7.34 6.22 15.48
C PRO A 147 7.59 5.39 14.22
N ARG A 148 6.56 5.29 13.36
CA ARG A 148 6.64 4.60 12.06
C ARG A 148 7.72 5.19 11.14
N ASN A 149 8.05 6.46 11.34
CA ASN A 149 9.15 7.15 10.68
C ASN A 149 10.15 7.66 11.74
N TYR A 150 11.06 6.79 12.19
CA TYR A 150 12.09 7.16 13.16
C TYR A 150 13.39 7.65 12.50
N SER A 151 13.60 7.36 11.21
CA SER A 151 14.76 7.78 10.44
C SER A 151 14.42 9.04 9.61
N PHE A 152 15.09 10.14 9.93
CA PHE A 152 14.84 11.49 9.40
C PHE A 152 14.94 11.68 7.87
N ASP A 153 15.22 10.64 7.09
CA ASP A 153 15.52 10.73 5.64
C ASP A 153 14.63 9.85 4.73
N SER A 154 13.63 9.15 5.28
CA SER A 154 12.72 8.36 4.44
C SER A 154 11.30 8.49 4.96
N ASP A 155 10.38 8.98 4.14
CA ASP A 155 8.98 9.35 4.42
C ASP A 155 8.08 8.21 4.91
N GLY A 156 8.45 7.51 5.97
CA GLY A 156 7.89 6.24 6.36
C GLY A 156 8.79 5.12 5.89
N SER A 157 9.05 4.20 6.82
CA SER A 157 9.67 2.90 6.61
C SER A 157 9.40 2.29 5.23
N PHE A 158 10.38 1.53 4.70
CA PHE A 158 10.28 0.63 3.54
C PHE A 158 9.03 -0.27 3.54
N LEU A 159 8.36 -0.42 4.70
CA LEU A 159 7.15 -1.20 4.88
C LEU A 159 5.92 -0.27 4.99
N GLY A 160 5.08 -0.24 3.94
CA GLY A 160 3.72 0.29 4.02
C GLY A 160 3.56 1.80 3.76
N ASN A 161 4.37 2.38 2.88
CA ASN A 161 4.19 3.76 2.45
C ASN A 161 3.20 3.89 1.29
N TYR A 162 1.90 3.72 1.58
CA TYR A 162 0.83 3.80 0.59
C TYR A 162 0.77 5.14 -0.17
N ASN A 163 1.23 6.22 0.47
CA ASN A 163 1.30 7.54 -0.15
C ASN A 163 2.45 7.62 -1.16
N MET A 164 3.65 7.15 -0.82
CA MET A 164 4.84 7.20 -1.71
C MET A 164 4.83 6.11 -2.79
N ASP A 165 4.13 5.00 -2.53
CA ASP A 165 4.00 3.91 -3.50
C ASP A 165 2.86 4.14 -4.51
N GLY A 166 2.08 5.21 -4.37
CA GLY A 166 1.01 5.60 -5.31
C GLY A 166 -0.33 4.91 -5.08
N PHE A 167 -0.46 4.02 -4.09
CA PHE A 167 -1.72 3.34 -3.77
C PHE A 167 -2.83 4.33 -3.45
N THR A 168 -2.58 5.20 -2.46
CA THR A 168 -3.57 6.16 -1.97
C THR A 168 -3.96 7.14 -3.07
N TYR A 169 -3.03 7.47 -3.97
CA TYR A 169 -3.31 8.32 -5.12
C TYR A 169 -4.30 7.65 -6.09
N ILE A 170 -4.02 6.41 -6.49
CA ILE A 170 -4.91 5.64 -7.40
C ILE A 170 -6.29 5.44 -6.79
N GLN A 171 -6.35 5.04 -5.52
CA GLN A 171 -7.60 4.92 -4.77
C GLN A 171 -8.39 6.23 -4.80
N THR A 172 -7.73 7.35 -4.48
CA THR A 172 -8.37 8.68 -4.49
C THR A 172 -8.89 9.07 -5.88
N LEU A 173 -8.18 8.72 -6.96
CA LEU A 173 -8.63 8.99 -8.34
C LEU A 173 -9.89 8.20 -8.70
N ILE A 174 -9.93 6.90 -8.37
CA ILE A 174 -11.11 6.04 -8.61
C ILE A 174 -12.30 6.56 -7.80
N ASP A 175 -12.09 6.86 -6.52
CA ASP A 175 -13.15 7.34 -5.62
C ASP A 175 -13.70 8.70 -6.08
N ARG A 176 -12.83 9.64 -6.49
CA ARG A 176 -13.26 10.94 -7.04
C ARG A 176 -14.08 10.78 -8.30
N PHE A 177 -13.63 9.94 -9.23
CA PHE A 177 -14.35 9.65 -10.47
C PHE A 177 -15.72 9.04 -10.19
N TYR A 178 -15.80 8.11 -9.24
CA TYR A 178 -17.06 7.53 -8.81
C TYR A 178 -18.01 8.58 -8.22
N VAL A 179 -17.55 9.39 -7.26
CA VAL A 179 -18.34 10.45 -6.64
C VAL A 179 -18.84 11.45 -7.67
N SER A 180 -18.00 11.89 -8.61
CA SER A 180 -18.42 12.80 -9.69
C SER A 180 -19.45 12.17 -10.61
N SER A 181 -19.34 10.85 -10.87
CA SER A 181 -20.29 10.11 -11.70
C SER A 181 -21.65 9.99 -11.01
N VAL A 182 -21.66 9.63 -9.72
CA VAL A 182 -22.90 9.48 -8.93
C VAL A 182 -23.61 10.82 -8.75
N ALA A 183 -22.86 11.89 -8.50
CA ALA A 183 -23.41 13.24 -8.36
C ALA A 183 -23.76 13.90 -9.70
N ASN A 184 -23.41 13.27 -10.85
CA ASN A 184 -23.50 13.84 -12.18
C ASN A 184 -22.93 15.27 -12.28
N ASN A 185 -21.79 15.49 -11.62
CA ASN A 185 -21.13 16.79 -11.55
C ASN A 185 -19.61 16.63 -11.66
N GLU A 186 -19.08 16.90 -12.85
CA GLU A 186 -17.65 16.82 -13.15
C GLU A 186 -16.81 17.85 -12.37
N SER A 187 -17.41 18.94 -11.88
CA SER A 187 -16.69 19.97 -11.11
C SER A 187 -16.11 19.40 -9.82
N LEU A 188 -16.73 18.35 -9.27
CA LEU A 188 -16.30 17.70 -8.03
C LEU A 188 -14.94 16.99 -8.17
N LEU A 189 -14.48 16.71 -9.39
CA LEU A 189 -13.17 16.09 -9.63
C LEU A 189 -12.02 16.97 -9.12
N GLU A 190 -12.19 18.30 -9.23
CA GLU A 190 -11.15 19.29 -8.94
C GLU A 190 -11.50 20.23 -7.78
N GLU A 191 -12.75 20.20 -7.29
CA GLU A 191 -13.25 21.12 -6.26
C GLU A 191 -12.61 20.90 -4.88
N PHE A 192 -12.25 19.65 -4.53
CA PHE A 192 -11.75 19.32 -3.19
C PHE A 192 -10.27 18.93 -3.19
N GLU A 193 -9.53 19.48 -2.24
CA GLU A 193 -8.15 19.12 -1.94
C GLU A 193 -8.12 18.09 -0.81
N ILE A 194 -7.64 16.88 -1.08
CA ILE A 194 -7.48 15.83 -0.06
C ILE A 194 -6.03 15.85 0.40
N GLN A 195 -5.83 16.03 1.70
CA GLN A 195 -4.51 16.03 2.32
C GLN A 195 -4.41 14.88 3.29
N SER A 196 -3.30 14.14 3.23
CA SER A 196 -3.00 13.05 4.14
C SER A 196 -1.99 13.55 5.16
N GLN A 197 -2.32 13.40 6.45
CA GLN A 197 -1.45 13.81 7.56
C GLN A 197 -1.30 12.63 8.52
N MET A 198 -0.04 12.30 8.83
CA MET A 198 0.24 11.35 9.90
C MET A 198 -0.05 11.99 11.25
N TYR A 199 -0.63 11.23 12.18
CA TYR A 199 -0.81 11.68 13.55
C TYR A 199 0.54 11.96 14.23
N PRO A 200 0.66 13.02 15.04
CA PRO A 200 1.90 13.32 15.74
C PRO A 200 2.21 12.20 16.75
N TYR A 201 3.46 11.76 16.76
CA TYR A 201 3.95 10.78 17.73
C TYR A 201 4.48 11.50 18.99
N PRO A 202 4.21 11.00 20.21
CA PRO A 202 4.78 11.58 21.44
C PRO A 202 6.31 11.60 21.43
N PRO A 203 6.96 12.44 22.27
CA PRO A 203 8.42 12.44 22.40
C PRO A 203 8.96 11.03 22.62
N TYR A 204 9.83 10.58 21.70
CA TYR A 204 10.39 9.23 21.68
C TYR A 204 11.91 9.29 21.76
N ASN A 205 12.48 8.55 22.70
CA ASN A 205 13.92 8.33 22.77
C ASN A 205 14.23 6.96 22.17
N GLN A 206 14.99 6.95 21.07
CA GLN A 206 15.40 5.72 20.41
C GLN A 206 16.50 5.03 21.21
N ASP A 207 16.27 3.80 21.62
CA ASP A 207 17.21 3.02 22.45
C ASP A 207 18.20 2.18 21.64
N ASN A 208 18.58 2.65 20.44
CA ASN A 208 19.49 1.98 19.50
C ASN A 208 19.14 0.50 19.22
N GLY A 209 17.87 0.12 19.32
CA GLY A 209 17.40 -1.23 19.02
C GLY A 209 17.59 -2.23 20.18
N MET A 210 17.94 -1.78 21.38
CA MET A 210 18.02 -2.64 22.56
C MET A 210 16.66 -3.25 22.92
N SER A 211 15.58 -2.46 22.87
CA SER A 211 14.20 -2.93 23.04
C SER A 211 13.83 -4.02 22.05
N GLN A 212 14.22 -3.87 20.79
CA GLN A 212 13.97 -4.84 19.73
C GLN A 212 14.76 -6.13 19.98
N LEU A 213 16.04 -6.01 20.37
CA LEU A 213 16.88 -7.14 20.73
C LEU A 213 16.29 -7.92 21.91
N TYR A 214 15.89 -7.25 22.97
CA TYR A 214 15.26 -7.91 24.12
C TYR A 214 13.91 -8.54 23.77
N GLY A 215 13.05 -7.84 23.03
CA GLY A 215 11.75 -8.35 22.62
C GLY A 215 11.83 -9.62 21.78
N ALA A 216 12.80 -9.68 20.85
CA ALA A 216 12.96 -10.83 19.96
C ALA A 216 13.77 -11.98 20.56
N PHE A 217 14.90 -11.69 21.22
CA PHE A 217 15.84 -12.74 21.64
C PHE A 217 15.57 -13.30 23.03
N LEU A 218 15.03 -12.49 23.96
CA LEU A 218 14.82 -12.94 25.35
C LEU A 218 13.87 -14.13 25.43
N PRO A 219 12.70 -14.15 24.75
CA PRO A 219 11.82 -15.31 24.76
C PRO A 219 12.49 -16.56 24.18
N THR A 220 13.23 -16.43 23.08
CA THR A 220 13.94 -17.55 22.44
C THR A 220 15.01 -18.14 23.36
N VAL A 221 15.83 -17.30 23.99
CA VAL A 221 16.87 -17.75 24.94
C VAL A 221 16.23 -18.39 26.18
N ALA A 222 15.12 -17.84 26.67
CA ALA A 222 14.40 -18.41 27.80
C ALA A 222 13.85 -19.81 27.49
N VAL A 223 13.18 -19.98 26.33
CA VAL A 223 12.68 -21.29 25.89
C VAL A 223 13.84 -22.26 25.70
N LEU A 224 14.92 -21.85 25.06
CA LEU A 224 16.10 -22.70 24.88
C LEU A 224 16.69 -23.15 26.23
N SER A 225 16.74 -22.25 27.20
CA SER A 225 17.19 -22.55 28.56
C SER A 225 16.30 -23.58 29.25
N PHE A 226 14.98 -23.45 29.11
CA PHE A 226 14.03 -24.45 29.63
C PHE A 226 14.16 -25.80 28.93
N VAL A 227 14.34 -25.82 27.61
CA VAL A 227 14.53 -27.07 26.84
C VAL A 227 15.77 -27.82 27.30
N LEU A 228 16.83 -27.13 27.75
CA LEU A 228 18.03 -27.77 28.30
C LEU A 228 17.87 -28.18 29.76
N LEU A 229 17.22 -27.36 30.59
CA LEU A 229 17.09 -27.61 32.04
C LEU A 229 16.01 -28.64 32.38
N CYS A 230 14.85 -28.59 31.72
CA CYS A 230 13.70 -29.44 32.05
C CYS A 230 14.00 -30.94 31.91
N PRO A 231 14.64 -31.44 30.83
CA PRO A 231 14.94 -32.88 30.70
C PRO A 231 15.88 -33.38 31.78
N SER A 232 16.90 -32.59 32.14
CA SER A 232 17.84 -32.94 33.21
C SER A 232 17.16 -33.01 34.58
N LEU A 233 16.27 -32.05 34.88
CA LEU A 233 15.49 -32.07 36.11
C LEU A 233 14.51 -33.24 36.15
N ILE A 234 13.75 -33.46 35.07
CA ILE A 234 12.81 -34.58 34.97
C ILE A 234 13.55 -35.90 35.12
N LYS A 235 14.70 -36.08 34.46
CA LYS A 235 15.51 -37.29 34.57
C LYS A 235 15.94 -37.56 36.01
N ASN A 236 16.41 -36.53 36.73
CA ASN A 236 16.82 -36.70 38.13
C ASN A 236 15.64 -37.03 39.03
N VAL A 237 14.50 -36.35 38.87
CA VAL A 237 13.28 -36.62 39.64
C VAL A 237 12.76 -38.04 39.38
N VAL A 238 12.72 -38.47 38.11
CA VAL A 238 12.31 -39.85 37.76
C VAL A 238 13.29 -40.86 38.35
N TYR A 239 14.59 -40.59 38.25
CA TYR A 239 15.62 -41.46 38.82
C TYR A 239 15.50 -41.61 40.35
N GLU A 240 15.28 -40.52 41.08
CA GLU A 240 15.03 -40.56 42.53
C GLU A 240 13.76 -41.36 42.86
N LYS A 241 12.69 -41.17 42.09
CA LYS A 241 11.43 -41.92 42.25
C LYS A 241 11.58 -43.41 41.98
N GLU A 242 12.36 -43.80 40.97
CA GLU A 242 12.60 -45.22 40.62
C GLU A 242 13.54 -45.91 41.60
N THR A 243 14.58 -45.23 42.06
CA THR A 243 15.59 -45.80 42.99
C THR A 243 15.15 -45.77 44.45
N GLY A 244 14.10 -45.02 44.78
CA GLY A 244 13.58 -44.88 46.15
C GLY A 244 14.52 -44.10 47.08
N VAL A 245 15.55 -43.46 46.52
CA VAL A 245 16.45 -42.58 47.26
C VAL A 245 15.69 -41.29 47.52
N ARG A 246 15.50 -40.98 48.81
CA ARG A 246 14.84 -39.76 49.30
C ARG A 246 15.83 -38.61 49.44
#